data_AF-C4JB55-F1
#
_entry.id   AF-C4JB55-F1
#
_cell.length_a   1.000
_cell.length_b   1.000
_cell.length_c   1.000
_cell.angle_alpha   90.00
_cell.angle_beta   90.00
_cell.angle_gamma   90.00
#
_symmetry.space_group_name_H-M   'P 1'
#
loop_
_entity.id
_entity.type
_entity.pdbx_description
1 polymer ?
#
loop_
_entity_poly.entity_id
_entity_poly.type
_entity_poly.pdbx_seq_one_letter_code
_entity_poly.pdbx_strand_id
1 'polypeptide(L)'
;MPASVAHACFRSPPTLALLAAFATYTPHTACPRRNATLPHRLISKACEPLPRRRCLSRGPRAALPASNMGVDSHRWVKPRHDHEFLIDDVLRLAGGGGKIRIGFDVAGGAANFAARMRERGVTVFTTVLDSAGKPMNEFVAARGLFPLLLSPAHRFPFYDGVFDLVHVGTTALAEGGSPALGQAGTEEALEFFMFDVDRVLRARGLLWIDSYVCHSDERRQLLVRLIGRFGYKKLKWVTGEKAGTGSAKPAMYLSAVLEKPARS
;
A
#
# COMPACT_ATOMS: atom_id res chain seq x y z
N MET A 1 -25.31 -15.41 -14.95
CA MET A 1 -25.63 -14.11 -14.31
C MET A 1 -24.36 -13.56 -13.69
N PRO A 2 -24.02 -12.27 -13.88
CA PRO A 2 -22.92 -11.66 -13.14
C PRO A 2 -23.22 -11.77 -11.64
N ALA A 3 -22.23 -12.16 -10.86
CA ALA A 3 -22.36 -12.21 -9.41
C ALA A 3 -22.70 -10.79 -8.90
N SER A 4 -23.72 -10.67 -8.05
CA SER A 4 -24.09 -9.38 -7.46
C SER A 4 -22.95 -8.84 -6.61
N VAL A 5 -22.92 -7.50 -6.43
CA VAL A 5 -22.08 -6.88 -5.39
C VAL A 5 -22.34 -7.60 -4.07
N ALA A 6 -21.28 -7.91 -3.34
CA ALA A 6 -21.30 -8.69 -2.11
C ALA A 6 -21.59 -10.21 -2.26
N HIS A 7 -21.64 -10.80 -3.46
CA HIS A 7 -21.81 -12.26 -3.62
C HIS A 7 -20.75 -13.07 -2.85
N ALA A 8 -19.50 -12.60 -2.84
CA ALA A 8 -18.42 -13.19 -2.04
C ALA A 8 -18.71 -13.21 -0.53
N CYS A 9 -19.50 -12.26 -0.03
CA CYS A 9 -19.91 -12.21 1.38
C CYS A 9 -20.79 -13.38 1.79
N PHE A 10 -21.52 -13.98 0.84
CA PHE A 10 -22.44 -15.09 1.08
C PHE A 10 -21.80 -16.46 0.87
N ARG A 11 -20.54 -16.53 0.42
CA ARG A 11 -19.85 -17.79 0.09
C ARG A 11 -19.53 -18.66 1.30
N SER A 12 -19.49 -18.10 2.52
CA SER A 12 -19.13 -18.87 3.71
C SER A 12 -19.86 -18.37 4.96
N PRO A 13 -20.26 -19.27 5.88
CA PRO A 13 -20.90 -18.88 7.14
C PRO A 13 -20.09 -17.86 7.96
N PRO A 14 -18.75 -17.96 8.07
CA PRO A 14 -17.96 -16.97 8.81
C PRO A 14 -18.01 -15.57 8.18
N THR A 15 -18.00 -15.47 6.85
CA THR A 15 -18.05 -14.17 6.16
C THR A 15 -19.44 -13.54 6.28
N LEU A 16 -20.49 -14.36 6.23
CA LEU A 16 -21.86 -13.91 6.46
C LEU A 16 -22.05 -13.39 7.90
N ALA A 17 -21.47 -14.06 8.90
CA ALA A 17 -21.51 -13.59 10.29
C ALA A 17 -20.78 -12.25 10.47
N LEU A 18 -19.64 -12.05 9.78
CA LEU A 18 -18.94 -10.77 9.76
C LEU A 18 -19.79 -9.66 9.10
N LEU A 19 -20.49 -9.99 8.01
CA LEU A 19 -21.36 -9.04 7.32
C LEU A 19 -22.54 -8.63 8.20
N ALA A 20 -23.17 -9.60 8.88
CA ALA A 20 -24.25 -9.34 9.83
C ALA A 20 -23.76 -8.42 10.95
N ALA A 21 -22.61 -8.72 11.57
CA ALA A 21 -22.01 -7.87 12.60
C ALA A 21 -21.65 -6.45 12.08
N PHE A 22 -21.18 -6.34 10.84
CA PHE A 22 -20.90 -5.05 10.21
C PHE A 22 -22.18 -4.22 9.98
N ALA A 23 -23.29 -4.88 9.65
CA ALA A 23 -24.61 -4.29 9.40
C ALA A 23 -25.43 -3.98 10.67
N THR A 24 -24.96 -4.39 11.86
CA THR A 24 -25.60 -4.09 13.14
C THR A 24 -25.31 -2.66 13.59
N TYR A 25 -26.25 -1.75 13.34
CA TYR A 25 -26.22 -0.37 13.81
C TYR A 25 -27.62 0.24 13.78
N THR A 26 -27.86 1.26 14.62
CA THR A 26 -29.13 2.00 14.59
C THR A 26 -29.12 3.00 13.44
N PRO A 27 -30.14 2.99 12.55
CA PRO A 27 -30.30 4.03 11.54
C PRO A 27 -30.35 5.43 12.17
N HIS A 28 -29.88 6.43 11.42
CA HIS A 28 -29.85 7.86 11.79
C HIS A 28 -29.02 8.22 13.01
N THR A 29 -28.30 7.26 13.61
CA THR A 29 -27.33 7.52 14.67
C THR A 29 -25.90 7.50 14.13
N ALA A 30 -24.93 7.83 14.98
CA ALA A 30 -23.52 7.75 14.61
C ALA A 30 -23.09 6.31 14.27
N CYS A 31 -22.33 6.16 13.18
CA CYS A 31 -21.80 4.85 12.81
C CYS A 31 -20.93 4.23 13.93
N PRO A 32 -21.11 2.93 14.24
CA PRO A 32 -20.32 2.28 15.28
C PRO A 32 -18.82 2.34 14.98
N ARG A 33 -18.06 2.83 15.97
CA ARG A 33 -16.58 2.79 15.96
C ARG A 33 -16.01 1.56 16.65
N ARG A 34 -16.81 0.89 17.50
CA ARG A 34 -16.44 -0.40 18.08
C ARG A 34 -16.27 -1.38 16.91
N ASN A 35 -15.18 -2.16 16.93
CA ASN A 35 -14.82 -3.11 15.87
C ASN A 35 -14.46 -2.46 14.51
N ALA A 36 -13.62 -1.41 14.52
CA ALA A 36 -13.09 -0.76 13.32
C ALA A 36 -12.35 -1.71 12.34
N THR A 37 -12.02 -2.93 12.77
CA THR A 37 -11.40 -3.95 11.93
C THR A 37 -12.40 -4.76 11.09
N LEU A 38 -13.71 -4.67 11.35
CA LEU A 38 -14.73 -5.41 10.58
C LEU A 38 -14.72 -5.14 9.08
N PRO A 39 -14.68 -3.87 8.58
CA PRO A 39 -14.61 -3.61 7.14
C PRO A 39 -13.41 -4.32 6.49
N HIS A 40 -12.24 -4.24 7.12
CA HIS A 40 -11.02 -4.86 6.62
C HIS A 40 -11.08 -6.39 6.63
N ARG A 41 -11.68 -6.99 7.66
CA ARG A 41 -11.89 -8.45 7.74
C ARG A 41 -12.87 -8.96 6.67
N LEU A 42 -13.80 -8.13 6.21
CA LEU A 42 -14.67 -8.45 5.09
C LEU A 42 -13.91 -8.33 3.77
N ILE A 43 -13.21 -7.21 3.57
CA ILE A 43 -12.34 -6.96 2.40
C ILE A 43 -11.34 -8.11 2.20
N SER A 44 -10.71 -8.61 3.26
CA SER A 44 -9.78 -9.75 3.19
C SER A 44 -10.39 -11.09 2.76
N LYS A 45 -11.72 -11.18 2.78
CA LYS A 45 -12.49 -12.32 2.29
C LYS A 45 -13.13 -12.04 0.93
N ALA A 46 -12.62 -11.03 0.21
CA ALA A 46 -13.19 -10.50 -1.04
C ALA A 46 -14.65 -10.03 -0.88
N CYS A 47 -15.09 -9.81 0.36
CA CYS A 47 -16.40 -9.27 0.66
C CYS A 47 -16.26 -7.77 0.85
N GLU A 48 -16.49 -7.00 -0.21
CA GLU A 48 -16.57 -5.54 -0.07
C GLU A 48 -17.95 -5.19 0.50
N PRO A 49 -18.05 -4.80 1.79
CA PRO A 49 -19.35 -4.49 2.35
C PRO A 49 -19.88 -3.20 1.72
N LEU A 50 -21.17 -3.18 1.38
CA LEU A 50 -21.82 -1.93 1.00
C LEU A 50 -21.63 -0.89 2.13
N PRO A 51 -21.51 0.41 1.79
CA PRO A 51 -21.39 1.46 2.80
C PRO A 51 -22.49 1.33 3.87
N ARG A 52 -22.21 1.71 5.12
CA ARG A 52 -23.26 1.84 6.14
C ARG A 52 -24.13 3.05 5.82
N ARG A 53 -25.05 2.90 4.86
CA ARG A 53 -25.82 3.99 4.22
C ARG A 53 -26.80 4.69 5.16
N ARG A 54 -27.14 4.08 6.29
CA ARG A 54 -28.16 4.60 7.21
C ARG A 54 -27.61 5.18 8.50
N CYS A 55 -26.32 5.05 8.80
CA CYS A 55 -25.72 5.73 9.95
C CYS A 55 -24.94 6.97 9.49
N LEU A 56 -24.75 7.90 10.41
CA LEU A 56 -24.06 9.16 10.15
C LEU A 56 -22.56 8.95 10.37
N SER A 57 -21.77 9.12 9.30
CA SER A 57 -20.31 9.04 9.37
C SER A 57 -19.78 10.18 10.23
N ARG A 58 -18.88 9.86 11.17
CA ARG A 58 -18.12 10.87 11.88
C ARG A 58 -16.91 11.23 11.02
N GLY A 59 -16.69 12.52 10.78
CA GLY A 59 -15.47 13.01 10.13
C GLY A 59 -14.20 12.65 10.91
N PRO A 60 -13.02 13.01 10.38
CA PRO A 60 -11.76 12.76 11.06
C PRO A 60 -11.71 13.42 12.44
N ARG A 61 -11.27 12.68 13.46
CA ARG A 61 -10.96 13.25 14.78
C ARG A 61 -9.79 14.24 14.65
N ALA A 62 -10.01 15.47 15.11
CA ALA A 62 -9.01 16.54 15.09
C ALA A 62 -7.75 16.24 15.94
N ALA A 63 -7.87 15.42 16.98
CA ALA A 63 -6.75 15.05 17.85
C ALA A 63 -6.66 13.52 17.98
N LEU A 64 -5.88 12.89 17.11
CA LEU A 64 -5.40 11.52 17.30
C LEU A 64 -3.92 11.61 17.69
N PRO A 65 -3.53 11.13 18.89
CA PRO A 65 -2.15 11.23 19.32
C PRO A 65 -1.25 10.46 18.34
N ALA A 66 -0.20 11.12 17.85
CA ALA A 66 0.76 10.52 16.92
C ALA A 66 1.57 9.37 17.58
N SER A 67 1.66 9.38 18.91
CA SER A 67 2.25 8.30 19.69
C SER A 67 1.58 6.97 19.33
N ASN A 68 2.38 5.98 18.93
CA ASN A 68 1.95 4.64 18.51
C ASN A 68 1.25 4.52 17.14
N MET A 69 1.11 5.62 16.39
CA MET A 69 0.57 5.60 15.02
C MET A 69 1.65 5.36 13.95
N GLY A 70 2.93 5.28 14.34
CA GLY A 70 4.04 5.00 13.41
C GLY A 70 4.43 6.21 12.55
N VAL A 71 4.25 7.43 13.07
CA VAL A 71 4.74 8.65 12.41
C VAL A 71 6.27 8.66 12.46
N ASP A 72 6.90 8.85 11.31
CA ASP A 72 8.36 8.93 11.16
C ASP A 72 8.69 10.15 10.29
N SER A 73 9.32 11.15 10.89
CA SER A 73 9.73 12.38 10.23
C SER A 73 11.11 12.27 9.58
N HIS A 74 11.94 11.27 9.86
CA HIS A 74 13.31 11.28 9.36
C HIS A 74 13.51 10.40 8.11
N ARG A 75 12.56 9.50 7.83
CA ARG A 75 12.62 8.61 6.67
C ARG A 75 12.63 9.38 5.34
N TRP A 76 13.45 8.92 4.39
CA TRP A 76 13.68 9.50 3.05
C TRP A 76 14.26 10.92 2.99
N VAL A 77 14.62 11.51 4.13
CA VAL A 77 15.28 12.82 4.22
C VAL A 77 16.77 12.65 4.50
N LYS A 78 17.12 11.71 5.37
CA LYS A 78 18.51 11.32 5.65
C LYS A 78 18.65 9.82 5.49
N PRO A 79 19.71 9.33 4.82
CA PRO A 79 19.91 7.90 4.68
C PRO A 79 20.24 7.32 6.06
N ARG A 80 19.49 6.30 6.49
CA ARG A 80 19.82 5.53 7.70
C ARG A 80 20.66 4.32 7.38
N HIS A 81 20.49 3.80 6.17
CA HIS A 81 21.22 2.68 5.61
C HIS A 81 21.61 2.98 4.17
N ASP A 82 22.61 2.27 3.67
CA ASP A 82 23.16 2.37 2.31
C ASP A 82 22.16 2.01 1.18
N HIS A 83 21.16 1.20 1.49
CA HIS A 83 20.12 0.78 0.56
C HIS A 83 18.89 1.69 0.54
N GLU A 84 18.82 2.75 1.35
CA GLU A 84 17.67 3.67 1.35
C GLU A 84 17.84 4.79 0.30
N PHE A 85 16.75 5.17 -0.38
CA PHE A 85 16.76 6.28 -1.33
C PHE A 85 16.06 7.51 -0.76
N LEU A 86 16.58 8.69 -1.07
CA LEU A 86 15.99 9.96 -0.65
C LEU A 86 14.95 10.44 -1.66
N ILE A 87 13.90 11.10 -1.18
CA ILE A 87 12.83 11.61 -2.06
C ILE A 87 13.41 12.54 -3.13
N ASP A 88 14.30 13.47 -2.76
CA ASP A 88 14.86 14.42 -3.71
C ASP A 88 15.76 13.77 -4.76
N ASP A 89 16.40 12.65 -4.44
CA ASP A 89 17.14 11.83 -5.42
C ASP A 89 16.16 11.20 -6.42
N VAL A 90 15.11 10.56 -5.91
CA VAL A 90 14.11 9.88 -6.76
C VAL A 90 13.38 10.86 -7.66
N LEU A 91 13.00 12.04 -7.15
CA LEU A 91 12.34 13.08 -7.94
C LEU A 91 13.25 13.60 -9.06
N ARG A 92 14.58 13.68 -8.85
CA ARG A 92 15.55 14.05 -9.89
C ARG A 92 15.67 12.99 -10.98
N LEU A 93 15.54 11.72 -10.64
CA LEU A 93 15.56 10.62 -11.62
C LEU A 93 14.40 10.70 -12.63
N ALA A 94 13.29 11.36 -12.27
CA ALA A 94 12.17 11.59 -13.18
C ALA A 94 12.47 12.59 -14.32
N GLY A 95 13.65 13.24 -14.31
CA GLY A 95 14.03 14.34 -15.22
C GLY A 95 13.93 14.03 -16.72
N GLY A 96 13.90 12.75 -17.12
CA GLY A 96 13.59 12.36 -18.50
C GLY A 96 12.09 12.32 -18.83
N GLY A 97 11.24 11.86 -17.89
CA GLY A 97 9.83 11.50 -18.07
C GLY A 97 8.80 12.53 -17.59
N GLY A 98 9.25 13.73 -17.22
CA GLY A 98 8.42 14.84 -16.75
C GLY A 98 8.31 14.94 -15.22
N LYS A 99 7.77 16.05 -14.73
CA LYS A 99 7.61 16.30 -13.29
C LYS A 99 6.60 15.32 -12.66
N ILE A 100 6.98 14.69 -11.56
CA ILE A 100 6.07 13.88 -10.72
C ILE A 100 5.07 14.81 -10.03
N ARG A 101 3.77 14.55 -10.18
CA ARG A 101 2.67 15.35 -9.62
C ARG A 101 1.71 14.50 -8.80
N ILE A 102 1.44 13.28 -9.22
CA ILE A 102 0.50 12.36 -8.58
C ILE A 102 1.19 11.00 -8.35
N GLY A 103 1.20 10.57 -7.10
CA GLY A 103 1.77 9.29 -6.67
C GLY A 103 0.76 8.37 -6.02
N PHE A 104 1.09 7.08 -5.99
CA PHE A 104 0.36 6.06 -5.28
C PHE A 104 1.29 5.32 -4.31
N ASP A 105 0.91 5.25 -3.04
CA ASP A 105 1.72 4.68 -1.96
C ASP A 105 1.04 3.42 -1.43
N VAL A 106 1.61 2.27 -1.77
CA VAL A 106 1.08 0.97 -1.41
C VAL A 106 1.58 0.56 -0.02
N ALA A 107 0.63 0.16 0.82
CA ALA A 107 0.79 -0.18 2.22
C ALA A 107 1.48 0.90 3.08
N GLY A 108 1.22 2.19 2.81
CA GLY A 108 1.93 3.31 3.46
C GLY A 108 1.58 3.59 4.93
N GLY A 109 0.66 2.83 5.53
CA GLY A 109 0.34 2.89 6.96
C GLY A 109 -0.10 4.28 7.42
N ALA A 110 0.76 4.96 8.18
CA ALA A 110 0.52 6.32 8.66
C ALA A 110 0.56 7.39 7.55
N ALA A 111 0.89 7.03 6.30
CA ALA A 111 1.09 7.93 5.17
C ALA A 111 2.25 8.93 5.37
N ASN A 112 3.36 8.47 5.95
CA ASN A 112 4.56 9.29 6.12
C ASN A 112 5.17 9.68 4.77
N PHE A 113 5.16 8.76 3.81
CA PHE A 113 5.66 9.01 2.46
C PHE A 113 4.83 10.12 1.79
N ALA A 114 3.51 9.98 1.78
CA ALA A 114 2.60 10.99 1.25
C ALA A 114 2.80 12.37 1.88
N ALA A 115 3.02 12.42 3.21
CA ALA A 115 3.30 13.69 3.90
C ALA A 115 4.57 14.37 3.37
N ARG A 116 5.64 13.61 3.13
CA ARG A 116 6.92 14.13 2.62
C ARG A 116 6.85 14.52 1.14
N MET A 117 6.07 13.79 0.35
CA MET A 117 5.82 14.10 -1.06
C MET A 117 4.98 15.38 -1.20
N ARG A 118 4.02 15.62 -0.29
CA ARG A 118 3.21 16.84 -0.25
C ARG A 118 4.05 18.11 -0.07
N GLU A 119 5.11 18.06 0.75
CA GLU A 119 6.05 19.18 0.94
C GLU A 119 6.74 19.60 -0.37
N ARG A 120 6.77 18.72 -1.38
CA ARG A 120 7.32 18.95 -2.72
C ARG A 120 6.24 19.17 -3.77
N GLY A 121 4.99 19.38 -3.34
CA GLY A 121 3.84 19.61 -4.22
C GLY A 121 3.36 18.36 -4.96
N VAL A 122 3.67 17.16 -4.45
CA VAL A 122 3.17 15.90 -5.03
C VAL A 122 1.97 15.40 -4.22
N THR A 123 0.87 15.15 -4.91
CA THR A 123 -0.34 14.54 -4.30
C THR A 123 -0.17 13.03 -4.28
N VAL A 124 -0.33 12.40 -3.12
CA VAL A 124 -0.18 10.95 -3.00
C VAL A 124 -1.43 10.34 -2.38
N PHE A 125 -1.96 9.32 -3.05
CA PHE A 125 -3.00 8.43 -2.50
C PHE A 125 -2.29 7.27 -1.81
N THR A 126 -2.63 7.00 -0.56
CA THR A 126 -2.00 5.92 0.22
C THR A 126 -3.00 4.83 0.51
N THR A 127 -2.70 3.57 0.19
CA THR A 127 -3.53 2.45 0.67
C THR A 127 -3.32 2.26 2.17
N VAL A 128 -4.39 2.27 2.94
CA VAL A 128 -4.36 2.25 4.39
C VAL A 128 -5.34 1.21 4.93
N LEU A 129 -4.90 0.46 5.93
CA LEU A 129 -5.73 -0.54 6.60
C LEU A 129 -5.84 -0.23 8.09
N ASP A 130 -7.06 -0.32 8.60
CA ASP A 130 -7.34 -0.11 10.02
C ASP A 130 -7.00 -1.38 10.82
N SER A 131 -6.45 -1.20 12.02
CA SER A 131 -6.17 -2.28 12.96
C SER A 131 -6.73 -1.94 14.35
N ALA A 132 -6.78 -2.93 15.25
CA ALA A 132 -7.34 -2.73 16.58
C ALA A 132 -6.61 -1.60 17.32
N GLY A 133 -7.37 -0.58 17.76
CA GLY A 133 -6.81 0.61 18.42
C GLY A 133 -6.14 1.62 17.49
N LYS A 134 -6.09 1.37 16.18
CA LYS A 134 -5.39 2.18 15.18
C LYS A 134 -6.32 2.49 14.00
N PRO A 135 -7.11 3.59 14.08
CA PRO A 135 -7.98 4.04 13.00
C PRO A 135 -7.13 4.79 11.95
N MET A 136 -6.36 4.05 11.16
CA MET A 136 -5.35 4.61 10.26
C MET A 136 -5.97 5.47 9.17
N ASN A 137 -7.13 5.09 8.62
CA ASN A 137 -7.82 5.89 7.62
C ASN A 137 -8.24 7.26 8.19
N GLU A 138 -8.80 7.27 9.40
CA GLU A 138 -9.17 8.52 10.10
C GLU A 138 -7.94 9.37 10.42
N PHE A 139 -6.85 8.72 10.86
CA PHE A 139 -5.58 9.36 11.18
C PHE A 139 -4.94 10.03 9.95
N VAL A 140 -4.86 9.32 8.83
CA VAL A 140 -4.29 9.86 7.58
C VAL A 140 -5.15 11.00 7.03
N ALA A 141 -6.48 10.87 7.07
CA ALA A 141 -7.38 11.96 6.67
C ALA A 141 -7.21 13.21 7.57
N ALA A 142 -7.07 13.03 8.89
CA ALA A 142 -6.84 14.13 9.84
C ALA A 142 -5.50 14.86 9.59
N ARG A 143 -4.52 14.21 8.95
CA ARG A 143 -3.26 14.83 8.50
C ARG A 143 -3.41 15.66 7.22
N GLY A 144 -4.61 15.72 6.62
CA GLY A 144 -4.84 16.35 5.32
C GLY A 144 -4.17 15.58 4.17
N LEU A 145 -4.20 14.25 4.24
CA LEU A 145 -3.67 13.32 3.24
C LEU A 145 -4.80 12.41 2.74
N PHE A 146 -4.56 11.66 1.66
CA PHE A 146 -5.59 10.86 0.98
C PHE A 146 -5.46 9.36 1.33
N PRO A 147 -6.19 8.86 2.34
CA PRO A 147 -6.26 7.42 2.60
C PRO A 147 -7.19 6.74 1.61
N LEU A 148 -6.78 5.57 1.15
CA LEU A 148 -7.59 4.64 0.39
C LEU A 148 -7.74 3.35 1.20
N LEU A 149 -8.94 3.06 1.69
CA LEU A 149 -9.22 1.80 2.36
C LEU A 149 -9.19 0.67 1.33
N LEU A 150 -8.04 0.02 1.20
CA LEU A 150 -7.82 -1.03 0.21
C LEU A 150 -6.86 -2.08 0.78
N SER A 151 -7.24 -3.35 0.65
CA SER A 151 -6.28 -4.45 0.81
C SER A 151 -5.46 -4.57 -0.47
N PRO A 152 -4.13 -4.80 -0.39
CA PRO A 152 -3.32 -5.08 -1.58
C PRO A 152 -3.71 -6.39 -2.32
N ALA A 153 -4.68 -7.15 -1.80
CA ALA A 153 -5.30 -8.27 -2.51
C ALA A 153 -6.41 -7.86 -3.50
N HIS A 154 -6.80 -6.59 -3.49
CA HIS A 154 -7.77 -6.04 -4.42
C HIS A 154 -7.07 -5.36 -5.59
N ARG A 155 -7.73 -5.39 -6.74
CA ARG A 155 -7.35 -4.52 -7.85
C ARG A 155 -7.45 -3.06 -7.43
N PHE A 156 -6.44 -2.27 -7.75
CA PHE A 156 -6.37 -0.84 -7.55
C PHE A 156 -7.53 -0.16 -8.28
N PRO A 157 -8.38 0.60 -7.56
CA PRO A 157 -9.60 1.22 -8.10
C PRO A 157 -9.28 2.50 -8.89
N PHE A 158 -8.22 2.48 -9.69
CA PHE A 158 -7.78 3.58 -10.53
C PHE A 158 -7.78 3.15 -11.99
N TYR A 159 -7.98 4.12 -12.89
CA TYR A 159 -7.84 3.93 -14.32
C TYR A 159 -6.37 3.65 -14.69
N ASP A 160 -6.16 3.25 -15.94
CA ASP A 160 -4.84 2.93 -16.44
C ASP A 160 -4.00 4.21 -16.61
N GLY A 161 -2.72 4.16 -16.23
CA GLY A 161 -1.77 5.25 -16.41
C GLY A 161 -2.06 6.53 -15.61
N VAL A 162 -2.69 6.42 -14.43
CA VAL A 162 -3.03 7.57 -13.58
C VAL A 162 -1.82 8.17 -12.88
N PHE A 163 -0.87 7.34 -12.43
CA PHE A 163 0.20 7.78 -11.52
C PHE A 163 1.53 8.03 -12.24
N ASP A 164 2.21 9.10 -11.83
CA ASP A 164 3.59 9.39 -12.21
C ASP A 164 4.60 8.52 -11.44
N LEU A 165 4.24 8.15 -10.20
CA LEU A 165 5.07 7.37 -9.28
C LEU A 165 4.20 6.37 -8.51
N VAL A 166 4.59 5.09 -8.52
CA VAL A 166 4.06 4.10 -7.57
C VAL A 166 5.17 3.75 -6.59
N HIS A 167 4.92 4.02 -5.31
CA HIS A 167 5.80 3.68 -4.19
C HIS A 167 5.29 2.40 -3.51
N VAL A 168 6.18 1.43 -3.35
CA VAL A 168 5.91 0.12 -2.77
C VAL A 168 6.81 -0.04 -1.55
N GLY A 169 6.23 0.17 -0.37
CA GLY A 169 6.96 0.07 0.90
C GLY A 169 7.18 -1.37 1.36
N THR A 170 7.95 -1.52 2.43
CA THR A 170 8.44 -2.79 2.99
C THR A 170 7.37 -3.86 3.19
N THR A 171 6.16 -3.48 3.60
CA THR A 171 5.08 -4.43 3.92
C THR A 171 4.24 -4.85 2.72
N ALA A 172 4.31 -4.13 1.60
CA ALA A 172 3.47 -4.39 0.43
C ALA A 172 3.83 -5.72 -0.27
N LEU A 173 5.09 -6.14 -0.18
CA LEU A 173 5.62 -7.36 -0.83
C LEU A 173 5.87 -8.51 0.17
N ALA A 174 5.49 -8.36 1.45
CA ALA A 174 5.80 -9.31 2.51
C ALA A 174 5.10 -10.66 2.33
N GLU A 175 5.84 -11.76 2.48
CA GLU A 175 5.33 -13.14 2.36
C GLU A 175 4.37 -13.52 3.48
N GLY A 176 4.64 -13.04 4.71
CA GLY A 176 3.80 -13.27 5.89
C GLY A 176 2.54 -12.41 5.94
N GLY A 177 2.14 -11.80 4.82
CA GLY A 177 0.95 -10.97 4.74
C GLY A 177 -0.23 -11.70 5.36
N SER A 178 -0.91 -11.05 6.32
CA SER A 178 -2.27 -11.46 6.68
C SER A 178 -3.05 -11.63 5.37
N PRO A 179 -4.03 -12.55 5.25
CA PRO A 179 -4.96 -12.62 4.11
C PRO A 179 -5.59 -11.25 3.75
N ALA A 180 -5.49 -10.31 4.68
CA ALA A 180 -5.98 -8.95 4.64
C ALA A 180 -4.94 -7.89 4.23
N LEU A 181 -3.66 -8.23 4.08
CA LEU A 181 -2.53 -7.33 3.84
C LEU A 181 -1.86 -7.50 2.48
N GLY A 182 -2.25 -8.47 1.66
CA GLY A 182 -1.85 -8.47 0.25
C GLY A 182 -1.48 -9.81 -0.35
N GLN A 183 -1.61 -9.86 -1.67
CA GLN A 183 -1.46 -11.03 -2.53
C GLN A 183 -0.02 -11.45 -2.81
N ALA A 184 1.02 -10.77 -2.30
CA ALA A 184 2.39 -11.17 -2.60
C ALA A 184 2.81 -12.53 -1.99
N GLY A 185 1.99 -13.19 -1.16
CA GLY A 185 2.34 -14.46 -0.51
C GLY A 185 2.68 -15.62 -1.45
N THR A 186 2.10 -15.64 -2.67
CA THR A 186 2.44 -16.62 -3.73
C THR A 186 3.06 -15.92 -4.94
N GLU A 187 3.68 -16.67 -5.85
CA GLU A 187 4.25 -16.12 -7.08
C GLU A 187 3.17 -15.50 -7.98
N GLU A 188 2.03 -16.17 -8.16
CA GLU A 188 0.94 -15.72 -9.04
C GLU A 188 0.34 -14.42 -8.54
N ALA A 189 0.19 -14.32 -7.23
CA ALA A 189 -0.48 -13.21 -6.60
C ALA A 189 0.49 -12.00 -6.44
N LEU A 190 1.81 -12.24 -6.37
CA LEU A 190 2.83 -11.22 -6.61
C LEU A 190 2.84 -10.74 -8.08
N GLU A 191 2.65 -11.64 -9.04
CA GLU A 191 2.59 -11.29 -10.47
C GLU A 191 1.35 -10.43 -10.78
N PHE A 192 0.17 -10.77 -10.25
CA PHE A 192 -1.03 -9.94 -10.35
C PHE A 192 -0.86 -8.56 -9.74
N PHE A 193 -0.20 -8.47 -8.58
CA PHE A 193 0.15 -7.18 -7.99
C PHE A 193 1.02 -6.36 -8.94
N MET A 194 2.05 -6.95 -9.54
CA MET A 194 2.93 -6.27 -10.49
C MET A 194 2.19 -5.85 -11.77
N PHE A 195 1.26 -6.65 -12.29
CA PHE A 195 0.39 -6.24 -13.40
C PHE A 195 -0.44 -5.02 -13.06
N ASP A 196 -0.97 -4.95 -11.86
CA ASP A 196 -1.82 -3.85 -11.46
C ASP A 196 -1.02 -2.57 -11.18
N VAL A 197 0.19 -2.71 -10.60
CA VAL A 197 1.18 -1.62 -10.51
C VAL A 197 1.54 -1.11 -11.90
N ASP A 198 1.89 -1.98 -12.85
CA ASP A 198 2.19 -1.59 -14.22
C ASP A 198 1.01 -0.85 -14.83
N ARG A 199 -0.20 -1.39 -14.70
CA ARG A 199 -1.41 -0.82 -15.28
C ARG A 199 -1.68 0.61 -14.82
N VAL A 200 -1.61 0.88 -13.51
CA VAL A 200 -1.91 2.22 -12.97
C VAL A 200 -0.75 3.21 -13.15
N LEU A 201 0.47 2.73 -13.36
CA LEU A 201 1.64 3.55 -13.64
C LEU A 201 1.66 3.99 -15.11
N ARG A 202 1.78 5.31 -15.36
CA ARG A 202 1.85 5.83 -16.73
C ARG A 202 3.16 5.46 -17.43
N ALA A 203 3.17 5.54 -18.76
CA ALA A 203 4.41 5.46 -19.54
C ALA A 203 5.43 6.50 -19.03
N ARG A 204 6.69 6.07 -18.88
CA ARG A 204 7.78 6.86 -18.29
C ARG A 204 7.58 7.27 -16.82
N GLY A 205 6.57 6.69 -16.16
CA GLY A 205 6.40 6.80 -14.71
C GLY A 205 7.42 5.95 -13.96
N LEU A 206 7.60 6.24 -12.68
CA LEU A 206 8.53 5.53 -11.81
C LEU A 206 7.83 4.50 -10.91
N LEU A 207 8.38 3.30 -10.84
CA LEU A 207 8.11 2.35 -9.77
C LEU A 207 9.27 2.43 -8.78
N TRP A 208 8.96 2.76 -7.53
CA TRP A 208 9.92 2.80 -6.43
C TRP A 208 9.60 1.68 -5.43
N ILE A 209 10.46 0.67 -5.39
CA ILE A 209 10.47 -0.37 -4.36
C ILE A 209 11.40 0.09 -3.24
N ASP A 210 10.84 0.36 -2.05
CA ASP A 210 11.57 0.94 -0.93
C ASP A 210 11.92 -0.11 0.13
N SER A 211 13.23 -0.40 0.22
CA SER A 211 13.86 -1.12 1.34
C SER A 211 13.10 -2.40 1.70
N TYR A 212 12.74 -3.19 0.69
CA TYR A 212 12.00 -4.44 0.87
C TYR A 212 12.91 -5.49 1.50
N VAL A 213 12.45 -6.11 2.59
CA VAL A 213 13.17 -7.20 3.26
C VAL A 213 12.88 -8.52 2.53
N CYS A 214 13.90 -9.09 1.91
CA CYS A 214 13.85 -10.43 1.35
C CYS A 214 14.14 -11.45 2.46
N HIS A 215 13.16 -12.29 2.81
CA HIS A 215 13.32 -13.32 3.84
C HIS A 215 14.14 -14.53 3.38
N SER A 216 14.29 -14.71 2.06
CA SER A 216 15.07 -15.78 1.43
C SER A 216 15.69 -15.30 0.12
N ASP A 217 16.73 -16.00 -0.34
CA ASP A 217 17.33 -15.69 -1.64
C ASP A 217 16.40 -16.07 -2.79
N GLU A 218 15.65 -17.15 -2.64
CA GLU A 218 14.65 -17.61 -3.59
C GLU A 218 13.60 -16.53 -3.85
N ARG A 219 13.14 -15.87 -2.77
CA ARG A 219 12.17 -14.77 -2.86
C ARG A 219 12.75 -13.54 -3.55
N ARG A 220 14.03 -13.23 -3.29
CA ARG A 220 14.75 -12.16 -4.00
C ARG A 220 14.79 -12.47 -5.50
N GLN A 221 15.25 -13.65 -5.87
CA GLN A 221 15.38 -14.08 -7.27
C GLN A 221 14.03 -14.06 -8.00
N LEU A 222 12.96 -14.51 -7.34
CA LEU A 222 11.60 -14.44 -7.86
C LEU A 222 11.20 -12.99 -8.21
N LEU A 223 11.39 -12.06 -7.27
CA LEU A 223 11.05 -10.65 -7.48
C LEU A 223 11.87 -10.03 -8.61
N VAL A 224 13.18 -10.31 -8.67
CA VAL A 224 14.06 -9.84 -9.77
C VAL A 224 13.59 -10.38 -11.11
N ARG A 225 13.26 -11.67 -11.19
CA ARG A 225 12.76 -12.32 -12.41
C ARG A 225 11.45 -11.70 -12.87
N LEU A 226 10.50 -11.50 -11.95
CA LEU A 226 9.19 -10.89 -12.26
C LEU A 226 9.36 -9.45 -12.76
N ILE A 227 10.14 -8.62 -12.07
CA ILE A 227 10.44 -7.24 -12.52
C ILE A 227 11.04 -7.24 -13.93
N GLY A 228 11.95 -8.19 -14.21
CA GLY A 228 12.58 -8.34 -15.53
C GLY A 228 11.59 -8.58 -16.67
N ARG A 229 10.46 -9.27 -16.42
CA ARG A 229 9.43 -9.56 -17.45
C ARG A 229 8.72 -8.31 -17.97
N PHE A 230 8.62 -7.26 -17.15
CA PHE A 230 7.90 -6.03 -17.51
C PHE A 230 8.74 -5.03 -18.33
N GLY A 231 10.05 -5.31 -18.54
CA GLY A 231 10.90 -4.46 -19.37
C GLY A 231 11.18 -3.07 -18.79
N TYR A 232 11.07 -2.90 -17.47
CA TYR A 232 11.42 -1.66 -16.80
C TYR A 232 12.90 -1.30 -16.99
N LYS A 233 13.19 -0.02 -17.24
CA LYS A 233 14.56 0.50 -17.20
C LYS A 233 14.99 0.71 -15.75
N LYS A 234 16.11 0.11 -15.35
CA LYS A 234 16.67 0.28 -14.00
C LYS A 234 17.38 1.64 -13.92
N LEU A 235 16.83 2.58 -13.13
CA LEU A 235 17.48 3.88 -12.88
C LEU A 235 18.39 3.84 -11.66
N LYS A 236 17.94 3.15 -10.60
CA LYS A 236 18.72 2.90 -9.39
C LYS A 236 18.36 1.54 -8.83
N TRP A 237 19.35 0.76 -8.41
CA TRP A 237 19.15 -0.58 -7.89
C TRP A 237 20.21 -0.88 -6.84
N VAL A 238 19.80 -1.20 -5.62
CA VAL A 238 20.72 -1.58 -4.54
C VAL A 238 20.16 -2.81 -3.85
N THR A 239 21.03 -3.80 -3.65
CA THR A 239 20.80 -4.91 -2.72
C THR A 239 21.73 -4.72 -1.53
N GLY A 240 21.17 -4.51 -0.33
CA GLY A 240 21.94 -4.31 0.90
C GLY A 240 21.83 -5.54 1.80
N GLU A 241 22.89 -5.81 2.57
CA GLU A 241 22.85 -6.78 3.65
C GLU A 241 22.85 -6.06 4.99
N LYS A 242 21.86 -6.35 5.84
CA LYS A 242 21.93 -5.96 7.24
C LYS A 242 22.41 -7.14 8.04
N ALA A 243 23.60 -7.03 8.62
CA ALA A 243 24.09 -7.99 9.59
C ALA A 243 23.04 -8.21 10.69
N GLY A 244 22.70 -9.47 10.96
CA GLY A 244 21.77 -9.78 12.03
C GLY A 244 22.33 -9.38 13.39
N THR A 245 21.46 -9.04 14.33
CA THR A 245 21.86 -8.83 15.73
C THR A 245 22.05 -10.19 16.39
N GLY A 246 23.25 -10.51 16.86
CA GLY A 246 23.55 -11.78 17.53
C GLY A 246 23.65 -12.96 16.55
N SER A 247 22.89 -14.03 16.79
CA SER A 247 22.87 -15.26 15.95
C SER A 247 21.88 -15.20 14.78
N ALA A 248 21.20 -14.06 14.56
CA ALA A 248 20.26 -13.89 13.47
C ALA A 248 20.98 -13.86 12.11
N LYS A 249 20.43 -14.58 11.12
CA LYS A 249 20.94 -14.51 9.74
C LYS A 249 20.87 -13.07 9.21
N PRO A 250 21.81 -12.64 8.37
CA PRO A 250 21.75 -11.33 7.73
C PRO A 250 20.45 -11.20 6.92
N ALA A 251 19.77 -10.06 7.07
CA ALA A 251 18.58 -9.75 6.29
C ALA A 251 19.00 -9.05 4.99
N MET A 252 18.55 -9.57 3.85
CA MET A 252 18.78 -8.94 2.55
C MET A 252 17.69 -7.92 2.26
N TYR A 253 18.10 -6.75 1.76
CA TYR A 253 17.22 -5.66 1.38
C TYR A 253 17.30 -5.43 -0.12
N LEU A 254 16.17 -5.14 -0.75
CA LEU A 254 16.09 -4.69 -2.12
C LEU A 254 15.45 -3.30 -2.18
N SER A 255 16.17 -2.36 -2.78
CA SER A 255 15.64 -1.05 -3.15
C SER A 255 15.87 -0.79 -4.63
N ALA A 256 14.82 -0.35 -5.32
CA ALA A 256 14.89 -0.10 -6.75
C ALA A 256 14.03 1.11 -7.16
N VAL A 257 14.55 1.88 -8.11
CA VAL A 257 13.80 2.88 -8.88
C VAL A 257 13.84 2.45 -10.33
N LEU A 258 12.67 2.22 -10.89
CA LEU A 258 12.44 1.61 -12.19
C LEU A 258 11.59 2.55 -13.04
N GLU A 259 11.97 2.80 -14.29
CA GLU A 259 11.18 3.62 -15.22
C GLU A 259 10.39 2.73 -16.17
N LYS A 260 9.07 2.95 -16.24
CA LYS A 260 8.19 2.23 -17.17
C LYS A 260 8.55 2.60 -18.60
N PRO A 261 8.73 1.63 -19.51
CA PRO A 261 9.03 1.93 -20.91
C PRO A 261 7.91 2.76 -21.55
N ALA A 262 8.29 3.62 -22.51
CA ALA A 262 7.32 4.19 -23.43
C ALA A 262 6.82 3.06 -24.33
N ARG A 263 5.51 2.79 -24.32
CA ARG A 263 4.93 1.84 -25.27
C ARG A 263 4.90 2.55 -26.63
N SER A 264 5.62 2.00 -27.61
CA SER A 264 5.61 2.41 -29.02
C SER A 264 4.28 2.05 -29.68
#